data_AF-A0A553HM84-F1
#
_entry.id   AF-A0A553HM84-F1
#
_cell.length_a   1.000
_cell.length_b   1.000
_cell.length_c   1.000
_cell.angle_alpha   90.00
_cell.angle_beta   90.00
_cell.angle_gamma   90.00
#
_symmetry.space_group_name_H-M   'P 1'
#
loop_
_entity.id
_entity.type
_entity.pdbx_description
1 polymer ?
#
loop_
_entity_poly.entity_id
_entity_poly.type
_entity_poly.pdbx_seq_one_letter_code
_entity_poly.pdbx_strand_id
1 'polypeptide(L)'
;MRAAVLTLLSAAAVAKAAFAPAIIVVEKSLGNAYQNTTVEVHPEYDFSDPAILNQVSTLYQIGPEYTYFCFAYKPDGTFYSDEWFGLGKPLRLSTNNVVVKAITCRVE
;
A
#
# COMPACT_ATOMS: atom_id res chain seq x y z
N MET A 1 42.29 -4.96 -45.88
CA MET A 1 41.30 -4.11 -45.19
C MET A 1 39.94 -4.33 -45.82
N ARG A 2 38.97 -4.86 -45.08
CA ARG A 2 37.53 -4.70 -45.33
C ARG A 2 36.82 -4.74 -43.97
N ALA A 3 36.13 -3.66 -43.67
CA ALA A 3 35.46 -3.37 -42.42
C ALA A 3 33.95 -3.67 -42.50
N ALA A 4 33.31 -3.59 -41.33
CA ALA A 4 31.88 -3.61 -41.05
C ALA A 4 31.23 -5.00 -41.17
N VAL A 5 30.36 -5.43 -40.26
CA VAL A 5 29.18 -4.71 -39.79
C VAL A 5 28.94 -4.94 -38.29
N LEU A 6 28.71 -3.82 -37.60
CA LEU A 6 28.14 -3.71 -36.27
C LEU A 6 26.61 -3.94 -36.39
N THR A 7 26.04 -4.94 -35.70
CA THR A 7 24.58 -5.04 -35.55
C THR A 7 24.23 -5.40 -34.11
N LEU A 8 24.09 -4.31 -33.35
CA LEU A 8 23.01 -4.01 -32.40
C LEU A 8 22.68 -5.09 -31.37
N LEU A 9 23.12 -4.81 -30.14
CA LEU A 9 22.56 -5.38 -28.93
C LEU A 9 21.04 -5.16 -28.93
N SER A 10 20.27 -6.25 -28.99
CA SER A 10 18.86 -6.21 -28.63
C SER A 10 18.78 -5.96 -27.12
N ALA A 11 18.65 -4.69 -26.73
CA ALA A 11 18.20 -4.32 -25.41
C ALA A 11 16.74 -4.77 -25.28
N ALA A 12 16.53 -5.92 -24.65
CA ALA A 12 15.20 -6.33 -24.22
C ALA A 12 14.70 -5.29 -23.21
N ALA A 13 13.86 -4.37 -23.65
CA ALA A 13 13.07 -3.55 -22.75
C ALA A 13 12.14 -4.51 -22.00
N VAL A 14 12.48 -4.81 -20.74
CA VAL A 14 11.57 -5.52 -19.85
C VAL A 14 10.35 -4.61 -19.65
N ALA A 15 9.22 -4.96 -20.26
CA ALA A 15 7.97 -4.32 -19.93
C ALA A 15 7.65 -4.71 -18.49
N LYS A 16 7.93 -3.83 -17.54
CA LYS A 16 7.55 -4.00 -16.14
C LYS A 16 6.02 -4.06 -16.13
N ALA A 17 5.43 -5.18 -15.72
CA ALA A 17 3.99 -5.26 -15.52
C ALA A 17 3.61 -4.20 -14.47
N ALA A 18 2.91 -3.16 -14.90
CA ALA A 18 2.45 -2.11 -14.00
C ALA A 18 1.28 -2.67 -13.18
N PHE A 19 1.52 -2.92 -11.91
CA PHE A 19 0.46 -3.36 -11.00
C PHE A 19 -0.45 -2.17 -10.66
N ALA A 20 -1.76 -2.41 -10.62
CA ALA A 20 -2.73 -1.43 -10.15
C ALA A 20 -2.46 -1.09 -8.66
N PRO A 21 -2.87 0.10 -8.18
CA PRO A 21 -2.83 0.42 -6.76
C PRO A 21 -3.86 -0.39 -5.97
N ALA A 22 -3.51 -0.73 -4.73
CA ALA A 22 -4.45 -1.28 -3.76
C ALA A 22 -5.36 -0.15 -3.25
N ILE A 23 -6.67 -0.39 -3.21
CA ILE A 23 -7.63 0.58 -2.68
C ILE A 23 -7.84 0.31 -1.19
N ILE A 24 -7.30 1.19 -0.35
CA ILE A 24 -7.32 1.04 1.10
C ILE A 24 -8.27 2.06 1.70
N VAL A 25 -9.18 1.60 2.55
CA VAL A 25 -9.98 2.46 3.40
C VAL A 25 -9.25 2.69 4.70
N VAL A 26 -9.01 3.98 4.98
CA VAL A 26 -8.56 4.50 6.26
C VAL A 26 -9.78 4.93 7.04
N GLU A 27 -10.14 4.14 8.05
CA GLU A 27 -11.25 4.46 8.95
C GLU A 27 -10.74 5.17 10.19
N LYS A 28 -11.48 6.18 10.61
CA LYS A 28 -11.29 6.96 11.83
C LYS A 28 -12.50 6.80 12.73
N SER A 29 -12.26 6.49 14.01
CA SER A 29 -13.28 6.49 15.06
C SER A 29 -13.53 7.92 15.55
N LEU A 30 -14.80 8.31 15.63
CA LEU A 30 -15.28 9.56 16.24
C LEU A 30 -16.00 9.29 17.56
N GLY A 31 -15.74 8.13 18.19
CA GLY A 31 -16.39 7.69 19.42
C GLY A 31 -17.68 6.91 19.17
N ASN A 32 -18.71 7.58 18.63
CA ASN A 32 -20.01 6.98 18.29
C ASN A 32 -20.28 6.89 16.77
N ALA A 33 -19.35 7.35 15.96
CA ALA A 33 -19.43 7.35 14.51
C ALA A 33 -18.08 7.00 13.89
N TYR A 34 -18.07 6.74 12.59
CA TYR A 34 -16.86 6.47 11.81
C TYR A 34 -16.79 7.43 10.63
N GLN A 35 -15.57 7.84 10.29
CA GLN A 35 -15.27 8.59 9.09
C GLN A 35 -14.27 7.79 8.25
N ASN A 36 -14.58 7.61 6.97
CA ASN A 36 -13.77 6.81 6.07
C ASN A 36 -13.16 7.70 4.99
N THR A 37 -11.88 7.47 4.72
CA THR A 37 -11.15 8.05 3.59
C THR A 37 -10.57 6.90 2.77
N THR A 38 -10.79 6.92 1.47
CA THR A 38 -10.21 5.92 0.57
C THR A 38 -8.91 6.47 -0.03
N VAL A 39 -7.87 5.64 -0.06
CA VAL A 39 -6.56 5.98 -0.62
C VAL A 39 -6.08 4.88 -1.57
N GLU A 40 -5.25 5.27 -2.52
CA GLU A 40 -4.58 4.38 -3.45
C GLU A 40 -3.15 4.12 -2.94
N VAL A 41 -2.85 2.87 -2.63
CA VAL A 41 -1.51 2.44 -2.19
C VAL A 41 -0.86 1.63 -3.30
N HIS A 42 0.13 2.23 -3.95
CA HIS A 42 0.83 1.57 -5.03
C HIS A 42 1.76 0.47 -4.49
N PRO A 43 1.89 -0.68 -5.18
CA PRO A 43 2.76 -1.76 -4.71
C PRO A 43 4.24 -1.42 -4.64
N GLU A 44 4.65 -0.38 -5.37
CA GLU A 44 6.05 0.00 -5.54
C GLU A 44 6.57 1.00 -4.50
N TYR A 45 5.68 1.71 -3.81
CA TYR A 45 6.05 2.76 -2.88
C TYR A 45 5.05 2.89 -1.74
N ASP A 46 5.53 3.42 -0.62
CA ASP A 46 4.73 3.54 0.59
C ASP A 46 3.79 4.75 0.48
N PHE A 47 2.55 4.59 0.92
CA PHE A 47 1.63 5.72 1.11
C PHE A 47 1.89 6.35 2.47
N SER A 48 2.26 7.64 2.49
CA SER A 48 2.58 8.39 3.72
C SER A 48 2.03 9.81 3.66
N ASP A 49 0.75 9.95 4.00
CA ASP A 49 0.09 11.26 4.14
C ASP A 49 -0.37 11.48 5.60
N PRO A 50 0.34 12.34 6.37
CA PRO A 50 -0.05 12.65 7.75
C PRO A 50 -1.45 13.29 7.88
N ALA A 51 -1.98 13.94 6.85
CA ALA A 51 -3.32 14.52 6.90
C ALA A 51 -4.41 13.43 6.95
N ILE A 52 -4.12 12.24 6.43
CA ILE A 52 -5.03 11.09 6.40
C ILE A 52 -4.69 10.09 7.51
N LEU A 53 -3.41 9.86 7.76
CA LEU A 53 -2.94 8.77 8.63
C LEU A 53 -2.71 9.16 10.10
N ASN A 54 -2.98 10.40 10.51
CA ASN A 54 -2.77 10.83 11.89
C ASN A 54 -3.81 10.30 12.90
N GLN A 55 -4.96 9.80 12.43
CA GLN A 55 -6.06 9.34 13.28
C GLN A 55 -6.76 8.13 12.66
N VAL A 56 -6.13 6.96 12.78
CA VAL A 56 -6.61 5.70 12.18
C VAL A 56 -7.11 4.73 13.25
N SER A 57 -8.33 4.22 13.12
CA SER A 57 -8.87 3.12 13.93
C SER A 57 -8.74 1.77 13.23
N THR A 58 -9.02 1.73 11.93
CA THR A 58 -9.04 0.48 11.13
C THR A 58 -8.50 0.75 9.74
N LEU A 59 -7.78 -0.23 9.18
CA LEU A 59 -7.36 -0.27 7.78
C LEU A 59 -7.94 -1.50 7.11
N TYR A 60 -8.51 -1.36 5.92
CA TYR A 60 -8.99 -2.51 5.15
C TYR A 60 -8.97 -2.25 3.66
N GLN A 61 -8.74 -3.31 2.89
CA GLN A 61 -8.78 -3.24 1.44
C GLN A 61 -10.22 -3.39 0.93
N ILE A 62 -10.55 -2.62 -0.10
CA ILE A 62 -11.75 -2.80 -0.91
C ILE A 62 -11.34 -3.01 -2.38
N GLY A 63 -12.26 -3.51 -3.19
CA GLY A 63 -12.04 -3.73 -4.62
C GLY A 63 -11.65 -5.19 -4.96
N PRO A 64 -12.17 -5.74 -6.06
CA PRO A 64 -12.10 -7.18 -6.36
C PRO A 64 -10.85 -7.62 -7.13
N GLU A 65 -9.99 -6.68 -7.56
CA GLU A 65 -9.10 -6.97 -8.69
C GLU A 65 -7.83 -7.73 -8.29
N TYR A 66 -7.30 -7.56 -7.08
CA TYR A 66 -6.05 -8.21 -6.66
C TYR A 66 -6.00 -8.45 -5.15
N THR A 67 -5.43 -9.59 -4.74
CA THR A 67 -5.04 -9.83 -3.35
C THR A 67 -3.74 -9.10 -3.07
N TYR A 68 -3.79 -8.06 -2.22
CA TYR A 68 -2.59 -7.40 -1.73
C TYR A 68 -2.31 -7.79 -0.29
N PHE A 69 -1.02 -7.90 0.02
CA PHE A 69 -0.50 -8.00 1.38
C PHE A 69 -0.04 -6.62 1.82
N CYS A 70 -0.83 -5.98 2.68
CA CYS A 70 -0.54 -4.65 3.17
C CYS A 70 -0.07 -4.67 4.63
N PHE A 71 0.78 -3.71 4.97
CA PHE A 71 1.35 -3.52 6.29
C PHE A 71 1.25 -2.06 6.70
N ALA A 72 1.06 -1.82 7.99
CA ALA A 72 0.97 -0.47 8.56
C ALA A 72 2.11 -0.25 9.56
N TYR A 73 2.77 0.89 9.44
CA TYR A 73 3.93 1.25 10.24
C TYR A 73 3.56 2.24 11.34
N LYS A 74 4.09 2.01 12.53
CA LYS A 74 4.09 2.96 13.66
C LYS A 74 5.01 4.15 13.36
N PRO A 75 4.90 5.25 14.13
CA PRO A 75 5.80 6.39 14.02
C PRO A 75 7.29 6.04 14.17
N ASP A 76 7.60 5.03 14.99
CA ASP A 76 8.97 4.52 15.20
C ASP A 76 9.50 3.66 14.03
N GLY A 77 8.67 3.35 13.03
CA GLY A 77 9.02 2.52 11.88
C GLY A 77 8.86 1.01 12.07
N THR A 78 8.37 0.56 13.24
CA THR A 78 7.99 -0.84 13.45
C THR A 78 6.57 -1.11 12.94
N PHE A 79 6.21 -2.38 12.71
CA PHE A 79 4.86 -2.73 12.31
C PHE A 79 3.85 -2.64 13.46
N TYR A 80 2.60 -2.34 13.12
CA TYR A 80 1.48 -2.48 14.05
C TYR A 80 1.09 -3.94 14.32
N SER A 81 1.36 -4.82 13.37
CA SER A 81 1.05 -6.25 13.41
C SER A 81 2.12 -7.01 12.63
N ASP A 82 2.52 -8.17 13.11
CA ASP A 82 3.42 -9.08 12.37
C ASP A 82 2.69 -9.76 11.19
N GLU A 83 1.36 -9.70 11.19
CA GLU A 83 0.53 -10.16 10.08
C GLU A 83 0.12 -9.01 9.15
N TRP A 84 0.04 -9.33 7.86
CA TRP A 84 -0.52 -8.48 6.82
C TRP A 84 -2.03 -8.30 6.95
N PHE A 85 -2.54 -7.24 6.32
CA PHE A 85 -3.96 -6.95 6.12
C PHE A 85 -4.26 -6.78 4.63
N GLY A 86 -5.50 -7.00 4.23
CA GLY A 86 -5.88 -7.04 2.81
C GLY A 86 -7.35 -7.37 2.61
N LEU A 87 -7.70 -7.88 1.42
CA LEU A 87 -9.08 -8.20 1.09
C LEU A 87 -9.67 -9.23 2.06
N GLY A 88 -10.78 -8.89 2.70
CA GLY A 88 -11.44 -9.75 3.70
C GLY A 88 -10.69 -9.89 5.04
N LYS A 89 -9.52 -9.26 5.18
CA LYS A 89 -8.67 -9.30 6.38
C LYS A 89 -8.36 -7.88 6.87
N PRO A 90 -9.27 -7.22 7.62
CA PRO A 90 -9.06 -5.87 8.13
C PRO A 90 -8.00 -5.86 9.24
N LEU A 91 -7.25 -4.76 9.34
CA LEU A 91 -6.36 -4.47 10.47
C LEU A 91 -7.01 -3.45 11.39
N ARG A 92 -7.45 -3.91 12.57
CA ARG A 92 -7.99 -3.04 13.61
C ARG A 92 -6.87 -2.60 14.54
N LEU A 93 -6.59 -1.31 14.54
CA LEU A 93 -5.45 -0.73 15.27
C LEU A 93 -5.84 -0.23 16.66
N SER A 94 -7.00 0.42 16.80
CA SER A 94 -7.42 1.04 18.06
C SER A 94 -8.89 1.45 18.03
N THR A 95 -9.52 1.57 19.20
CA THR A 95 -10.83 2.21 19.39
C THR A 95 -10.73 3.74 19.51
N ASN A 96 -9.57 4.26 19.92
CA ASN A 96 -9.31 5.69 20.17
C ASN A 96 -8.46 6.36 19.08
N ASN A 97 -8.28 5.68 17.94
CA ASN A 97 -7.35 6.02 16.88
C ASN A 97 -5.86 5.96 17.28
N VAL A 98 -5.00 5.79 16.29
CA VAL A 98 -3.54 5.89 16.40
C VAL A 98 -2.95 6.59 15.18
N VAL A 99 -1.70 7.03 15.29
CA VAL A 99 -0.94 7.63 14.19
C VAL A 99 -0.26 6.53 13.38
N VAL A 100 -0.66 6.34 12.13
CA VAL A 100 0.05 5.48 11.18
C VAL A 100 1.07 6.32 10.42
N LYS A 101 2.31 5.86 10.33
CA LYS A 101 3.37 6.56 9.60
C LYS A 101 3.26 6.35 8.11
N ALA A 102 3.06 5.10 7.70
CA ALA A 102 2.96 4.70 6.32
C ALA A 102 2.16 3.41 6.18
N ILE A 103 1.63 3.20 4.97
CA ILE A 103 1.02 1.95 4.54
C ILE A 103 1.80 1.45 3.32
N THR A 104 2.15 0.18 3.33
CA THR A 104 2.87 -0.48 2.24
C THR A 104 2.07 -1.68 1.79
N CYS A 105 1.83 -1.82 0.50
CA CYS A 105 1.18 -2.99 -0.07
C CYS A 105 2.11 -3.70 -1.05
N ARG A 106 1.96 -5.02 -1.15
CA ARG A 106 2.67 -5.88 -2.10
C ARG A 106 1.67 -6.80 -2.77
N VAL A 107 1.95 -7.16 -4.03
CA VAL A 107 1.18 -8.17 -4.77
C VAL A 107 1.73 -9.55 -4.39
N GLU A 108 0.84 -10.54 -4.29
CA GLU A 108 1.22 -11.96 -4.17
C GLU A 108 1.98 -12.48 -5.40
#